data_AF-A0A7C6YMB0-F1
#
_entry.id   AF-A0A7C6YMB0-F1
#
_cell.length_a   1.000
_cell.length_b   1.000
_cell.length_c   1.000
_cell.angle_alpha   90.00
_cell.angle_beta   90.00
_cell.angle_gamma   90.00
#
_symmetry.space_group_name_H-M   'P 1'
#
loop_
_entity.id
_entity.type
_entity.pdbx_description
1 polymer ?
#
loop_
_entity_poly.entity_id
_entity_poly.type
_entity_poly.pdbx_seq_one_letter_code
_entity_poly.pdbx_strand_id
1 'polypeptide(L)'
;MNFLARRKLKKMVHLVRQGLRHALRMRADIAPPEDVAAVYAAEAELLEAWRARNWEQVEPACERAAEAAERLMPPRPFPKWRENVEVLVVAISLALACRTYFVQPFKIPTGSMQPTLNGITVTPQAGRTWKDRPPLNLVNLALFGERYVEVKAKATGRLEFAGTHEDQYAYRIGREMHAVRLTMRPDSPFINPAHSMHLHHQIGDWVKQGDVIASGRVRQGDHLFVNKVRYHFTRPQRGHIVV
;
A
#
# COMPACT_ATOMS: atom_id res chain seq x y z
N MET A 1 -24.26 -6.54 -48.23
CA MET A 1 -23.47 -6.75 -46.99
C MET A 1 -22.02 -7.05 -47.31
N ASN A 2 -21.07 -6.26 -46.79
CA ASN A 2 -19.64 -6.34 -47.11
C ASN A 2 -18.95 -7.56 -46.47
N PHE A 3 -17.78 -7.97 -46.99
CA PHE A 3 -17.01 -9.12 -46.48
C PHE A 3 -16.69 -9.04 -44.98
N LEU A 4 -16.29 -7.86 -44.50
CA LEU A 4 -15.99 -7.63 -43.08
C LEU A 4 -17.24 -7.77 -42.19
N ALA A 5 -18.41 -7.32 -42.67
CA ALA A 5 -19.67 -7.45 -41.96
C ALA A 5 -20.08 -8.93 -41.84
N ARG A 6 -19.95 -9.71 -42.93
CA ARG A 6 -20.15 -11.17 -42.89
C ARG A 6 -19.22 -11.88 -41.91
N ARG A 7 -17.95 -11.48 -41.86
CA ARG A 7 -16.97 -12.05 -40.90
C ARG A 7 -17.33 -11.72 -39.45
N LYS A 8 -17.77 -10.48 -39.17
CA LYS A 8 -18.23 -10.07 -37.83
C LYS A 8 -19.46 -10.87 -37.40
N LEU A 9 -20.47 -10.97 -38.27
CA LEU A 9 -21.68 -11.76 -38.01
C LEU A 9 -21.37 -13.23 -37.75
N LYS A 10 -20.50 -13.84 -38.55
CA LYS A 10 -20.05 -15.22 -38.31
C LYS A 10 -19.43 -15.39 -36.93
N LYS A 11 -18.55 -14.48 -36.51
CA LYS A 11 -17.96 -14.51 -35.16
C LYS A 11 -19.02 -14.35 -34.08
N MET A 12 -19.96 -13.44 -34.27
CA MET A 12 -21.05 -13.18 -33.32
C MET A 12 -21.93 -14.43 -33.13
N VAL A 13 -22.39 -15.05 -34.21
CA VAL A 13 -23.20 -16.29 -34.16
C VAL A 13 -22.45 -17.40 -33.42
N HIS A 14 -21.14 -17.57 -33.68
CA HIS A 14 -20.34 -18.57 -32.97
C HIS A 14 -20.23 -18.27 -31.47
N LEU A 15 -19.98 -17.02 -31.10
CA LEU A 15 -19.83 -16.60 -29.70
C LEU A 15 -21.15 -16.76 -28.93
N VAL A 16 -22.27 -16.28 -29.50
CA VAL A 16 -23.60 -16.40 -28.89
C VAL A 16 -23.99 -17.86 -28.73
N ARG A 17 -23.80 -18.69 -29.77
CA ARG A 17 -24.09 -20.13 -29.69
C ARG A 17 -23.22 -20.84 -28.64
N GLN A 18 -21.95 -20.47 -28.52
CA GLN A 18 -21.08 -21.01 -27.46
C GLN A 18 -21.58 -20.59 -26.08
N GLY A 19 -21.98 -19.32 -25.92
CA GLY A 19 -22.56 -18.78 -24.67
C GLY A 19 -23.84 -19.51 -24.26
N LEU A 20 -24.78 -19.69 -25.19
CA LEU A 20 -26.03 -20.45 -24.98
C LEU A 20 -25.77 -21.87 -24.49
N ARG A 21 -24.88 -22.59 -25.20
CA ARG A 21 -24.54 -23.97 -24.86
C ARG A 21 -23.84 -24.07 -23.51
N HIS A 22 -23.00 -23.09 -23.20
CA HIS A 22 -22.38 -23.00 -21.89
C HIS A 22 -23.42 -22.77 -20.81
N ALA A 23 -24.33 -21.82 -20.99
CA ALA A 23 -25.42 -21.53 -20.06
C ALA A 23 -26.28 -22.78 -19.81
N LEU A 24 -26.73 -23.45 -20.87
CA LEU A 24 -27.50 -24.70 -20.79
C LEU A 24 -26.74 -25.79 -20.01
N ARG A 25 -25.47 -26.03 -20.37
CA ARG A 25 -24.67 -27.07 -19.69
C ARG A 25 -24.42 -26.77 -18.22
N MET A 26 -24.39 -25.50 -17.83
CA MET A 26 -24.11 -25.09 -16.46
C MET A 26 -25.35 -25.06 -15.56
N ARG A 27 -26.56 -24.91 -16.13
CA ARG A 27 -27.76 -24.57 -15.36
C ARG A 27 -29.07 -25.20 -15.82
N ALA A 28 -29.10 -26.00 -16.89
CA ALA A 28 -30.33 -26.63 -17.38
C ALA A 28 -30.99 -27.57 -16.35
N ASP A 29 -30.23 -28.04 -15.36
CA ASP A 29 -30.68 -28.89 -14.26
C ASP A 29 -31.35 -28.10 -13.11
N ILE A 30 -31.00 -26.83 -12.93
CA ILE A 30 -31.46 -25.99 -11.80
C ILE A 30 -32.49 -24.93 -12.24
N ALA A 31 -32.46 -24.52 -13.51
CA ALA A 31 -33.30 -23.44 -14.02
C ALA A 31 -34.77 -23.86 -14.24
N PRO A 32 -35.71 -22.90 -14.25
CA PRO A 32 -37.11 -23.17 -14.60
C PRO A 32 -37.21 -23.81 -15.99
N PRO A 33 -38.10 -24.81 -16.17
CA PRO A 33 -38.25 -25.50 -17.46
C PRO A 33 -38.70 -24.57 -18.59
N GLU A 34 -39.41 -23.49 -18.26
CA GLU A 34 -39.83 -22.45 -19.20
C GLU A 34 -38.63 -21.69 -19.79
N ASP A 35 -37.66 -21.30 -18.96
CA ASP A 35 -36.45 -20.60 -19.40
C ASP A 35 -35.55 -21.50 -20.23
N VAL A 36 -35.44 -22.77 -19.87
CA VAL A 36 -34.69 -23.77 -20.65
C VAL A 36 -35.34 -23.97 -22.03
N ALA A 37 -36.66 -24.08 -22.09
CA ALA A 37 -37.40 -24.17 -23.36
C ALA A 37 -37.21 -22.91 -24.23
N ALA A 38 -37.23 -21.72 -23.63
CA ALA A 38 -36.99 -20.45 -24.32
C ALA A 38 -35.57 -20.40 -24.93
N VAL A 39 -34.55 -20.90 -24.23
CA VAL A 39 -33.19 -20.97 -24.75
C VAL A 39 -33.08 -21.95 -25.93
N TYR A 40 -33.71 -23.12 -25.85
CA TYR A 40 -33.73 -24.07 -26.98
C TYR A 40 -34.46 -23.49 -28.20
N ALA A 41 -35.56 -22.78 -27.99
CA ALA A 41 -36.27 -22.09 -29.07
C ALA A 41 -35.39 -21.00 -29.73
N ALA A 42 -34.66 -20.22 -28.92
CA ALA A 42 -33.75 -19.19 -29.42
C ALA A 42 -32.52 -19.79 -30.15
N GLU A 43 -31.95 -20.93 -29.71
CA GLU A 43 -30.90 -21.63 -30.46
C GLU A 43 -31.42 -22.13 -31.81
N ALA A 44 -32.65 -22.66 -31.86
CA ALA A 44 -33.27 -23.12 -33.08
C ALA A 44 -33.49 -21.97 -34.08
N GLU A 45 -34.09 -20.87 -33.64
CA GLU A 45 -34.33 -19.68 -34.48
C GLU A 45 -33.02 -19.09 -35.02
N LEU A 46 -31.98 -19.01 -34.20
CA LEU A 46 -30.66 -18.54 -34.62
C LEU A 46 -30.04 -19.47 -35.69
N LEU A 47 -30.16 -20.78 -35.51
CA LEU A 47 -29.66 -21.76 -36.47
C LEU A 47 -30.44 -21.72 -37.79
N GLU A 48 -31.76 -21.51 -37.74
CA GLU A 48 -32.60 -21.36 -38.93
C GLU A 48 -32.24 -20.10 -39.70
N ALA A 49 -32.16 -18.94 -39.04
CA ALA A 49 -31.74 -17.68 -39.66
C ALA A 49 -30.33 -17.78 -40.28
N TRP A 50 -29.41 -18.48 -39.59
CA TRP A 50 -28.05 -18.73 -40.09
C TRP A 50 -28.03 -19.66 -41.31
N ARG A 51 -28.81 -20.76 -41.29
CA ARG A 51 -28.89 -21.73 -42.40
C ARG A 51 -29.57 -21.13 -43.62
N ALA A 52 -30.65 -20.38 -43.42
CA ALA A 52 -31.37 -19.65 -44.46
C ALA A 52 -30.56 -18.49 -45.05
N ARG A 53 -29.40 -18.16 -44.46
CA ARG A 53 -28.55 -17.02 -44.84
C ARG A 53 -29.33 -15.70 -44.82
N ASN A 54 -30.31 -15.60 -43.92
CA ASN A 54 -31.13 -14.40 -43.76
C ASN A 54 -30.38 -13.39 -42.89
N TRP A 55 -29.46 -12.64 -43.52
CA TRP A 55 -28.52 -11.77 -42.81
C TRP A 55 -29.18 -10.66 -41.99
N GLU A 56 -30.38 -10.22 -42.39
CA GLU A 56 -31.15 -9.21 -41.66
C GLU A 56 -31.73 -9.76 -40.35
N GLN A 57 -32.06 -11.04 -40.30
CA GLN A 57 -32.64 -11.69 -39.12
C GLN A 57 -31.59 -12.34 -38.19
N VAL A 58 -30.35 -12.52 -38.65
CA VAL A 58 -29.28 -13.15 -37.84
C VAL A 58 -28.90 -12.29 -36.64
N GLU A 59 -28.83 -10.97 -36.80
CA GLU A 59 -28.49 -10.03 -35.73
C GLU A 59 -29.56 -10.00 -34.62
N PRO A 60 -30.86 -9.78 -34.91
CA PRO A 60 -31.90 -9.83 -33.88
C PRO A 60 -32.11 -11.24 -33.29
N ALA A 61 -31.80 -12.31 -34.04
CA ALA A 61 -31.78 -13.65 -33.48
C ALA A 61 -30.60 -13.86 -32.50
N CYS A 62 -29.44 -13.25 -32.75
CA CYS A 62 -28.31 -13.28 -31.82
C CYS A 62 -28.62 -12.52 -30.52
N GLU A 63 -29.27 -11.36 -30.61
CA GLU A 63 -29.66 -10.56 -29.44
C GLU A 63 -30.67 -11.33 -28.57
N ARG A 64 -31.75 -11.85 -29.16
CA ARG A 64 -32.73 -12.68 -28.44
C ARG A 64 -32.12 -13.91 -27.80
N ALA A 65 -31.18 -14.55 -28.49
CA ALA A 65 -30.50 -15.70 -27.93
C ALA A 65 -29.53 -15.31 -26.80
N ALA A 66 -28.86 -14.16 -26.89
CA ALA A 66 -28.06 -13.63 -25.78
C ALA A 66 -28.92 -13.32 -24.54
N GLU A 67 -30.07 -12.66 -24.72
CA GLU A 67 -31.02 -12.38 -23.64
C GLU A 67 -31.54 -13.66 -22.98
N ALA A 68 -31.86 -14.69 -23.78
CA ALA A 68 -32.28 -15.99 -23.26
C ALA A 68 -31.17 -16.66 -22.43
N ALA A 69 -29.90 -16.58 -22.87
CA ALA A 69 -28.77 -17.06 -22.07
C ALA A 69 -28.58 -16.29 -20.76
N GLU A 70 -28.78 -14.98 -20.76
CA GLU A 70 -28.66 -14.15 -19.54
C GLU A 70 -29.74 -14.49 -18.51
N ARG A 71 -30.98 -14.77 -18.93
CA ARG A 71 -32.04 -15.25 -18.02
C ARG A 71 -31.65 -16.55 -17.31
N LEU A 72 -30.99 -17.45 -18.03
CA LEU A 72 -30.50 -18.70 -17.46
C LEU A 72 -29.33 -18.47 -16.48
N MET A 73 -28.56 -17.38 -16.65
CA MET A 73 -27.37 -17.05 -15.87
C MET A 73 -27.60 -15.80 -15.00
N PRO A 74 -28.29 -15.90 -13.84
CA PRO A 74 -28.50 -14.77 -12.95
C PRO A 74 -27.17 -14.15 -12.52
N PRO A 75 -27.13 -12.82 -12.35
CA PRO A 75 -25.94 -12.13 -11.88
C PRO A 75 -25.52 -12.70 -10.53
N ARG A 76 -24.23 -13.00 -10.38
CA ARG A 76 -23.70 -13.48 -9.09
C ARG A 76 -23.91 -12.40 -8.04
N PRO A 77 -24.15 -12.77 -6.76
CA PRO A 77 -24.24 -11.79 -5.69
C PRO A 77 -22.93 -10.99 -5.59
N PHE A 78 -23.08 -9.69 -5.33
CA PHE A 78 -22.02 -8.70 -5.14
C PHE A 78 -20.92 -8.72 -6.21
N PRO A 79 -21.25 -8.50 -7.50
CA PRO A 79 -20.28 -8.64 -8.59
C PRO A 79 -19.08 -7.69 -8.41
N LYS A 80 -19.35 -6.42 -8.11
CA LYS A 80 -18.32 -5.39 -7.89
C LYS A 80 -17.37 -5.72 -6.73
N TRP A 81 -17.89 -6.32 -5.65
CA TRP A 81 -17.06 -6.62 -4.49
C TRP A 81 -16.10 -7.77 -4.76
N ARG A 82 -16.57 -8.83 -5.44
CA ARG A 82 -15.72 -9.97 -5.83
C ARG A 82 -14.58 -9.52 -6.74
N GLU A 83 -14.89 -8.73 -7.76
CA GLU A 83 -13.87 -8.19 -8.68
C GLU A 83 -12.84 -7.33 -7.93
N ASN A 84 -13.29 -6.42 -7.06
CA ASN A 84 -12.38 -5.58 -6.28
C ASN A 84 -11.50 -6.39 -5.32
N VAL A 85 -12.05 -7.42 -4.67
CA VAL A 85 -11.29 -8.30 -3.79
C VAL A 85 -10.26 -9.11 -4.57
N GLU A 86 -10.63 -9.65 -5.73
CA GLU A 86 -9.68 -10.36 -6.60
C GLU A 86 -8.53 -9.45 -7.03
N VAL A 87 -8.85 -8.24 -7.52
CA VAL A 87 -7.84 -7.24 -7.90
C VAL A 87 -6.96 -6.86 -6.72
N LEU A 88 -7.54 -6.67 -5.53
CA LEU A 88 -6.80 -6.36 -4.30
C LEU A 88 -5.84 -7.49 -3.92
N VAL A 89 -6.31 -8.74 -3.95
CA VAL A 89 -5.47 -9.92 -3.64
C VAL A 89 -4.33 -10.05 -4.63
N VAL A 90 -4.59 -9.87 -5.93
CA VAL A 90 -3.56 -9.88 -6.97
C VAL A 90 -2.55 -8.76 -6.75
N ALA A 91 -3.02 -7.53 -6.47
CA ALA A 91 -2.16 -6.39 -6.23
C ALA A 91 -1.27 -6.57 -5.00
N ILE A 92 -1.82 -7.04 -3.87
CA ILE A 92 -1.06 -7.32 -2.65
C ILE A 92 -0.05 -8.43 -2.90
N SER A 93 -0.44 -9.51 -3.57
CA SER A 93 0.45 -10.64 -3.86
C SER A 93 1.63 -10.19 -4.72
N LEU A 94 1.37 -9.39 -5.76
CA LEU A 94 2.43 -8.82 -6.60
C LEU A 94 3.33 -7.86 -5.81
N ALA A 95 2.75 -6.99 -4.99
CA ALA A 95 3.51 -6.06 -4.15
C ALA A 95 4.42 -6.81 -3.15
N LEU A 96 3.92 -7.87 -2.54
CA LEU A 96 4.70 -8.75 -1.67
C LEU A 96 5.82 -9.45 -2.43
N ALA A 97 5.54 -10.02 -3.61
CA ALA A 97 6.55 -10.65 -4.46
C ALA A 97 7.66 -9.66 -4.88
N CYS A 98 7.28 -8.43 -5.27
CA CYS A 98 8.22 -7.36 -5.56
C CYS A 98 9.10 -7.03 -4.35
N ARG A 99 8.49 -6.90 -3.16
CA ARG A 99 9.20 -6.61 -1.91
C ARG A 99 10.14 -7.74 -1.48
N THR A 100 9.73 -8.99 -1.65
CA THR A 100 10.52 -10.16 -1.21
C THR A 100 11.70 -10.41 -2.13
N TYR A 101 11.49 -10.37 -3.45
CA TYR A 101 12.47 -10.84 -4.43
C TYR A 101 13.26 -9.74 -5.14
N PHE A 102 12.69 -8.54 -5.32
CA PHE A 102 13.30 -7.52 -6.17
C PHE A 102 13.92 -6.38 -5.36
N VAL A 103 13.11 -5.71 -4.55
CA VAL A 103 13.49 -4.46 -3.90
C VAL A 103 12.98 -4.43 -2.47
N GLN A 104 13.89 -4.24 -1.51
CA GLN A 104 13.51 -4.02 -0.12
C GLN A 104 13.92 -2.61 0.34
N PRO A 105 12.96 -1.74 0.70
CA PRO A 105 13.26 -0.47 1.33
C PRO A 105 13.70 -0.68 2.77
N PHE A 106 14.83 -0.09 3.14
CA PHE A 106 15.32 0.01 4.50
C PHE A 106 15.51 1.47 4.89
N LYS A 107 15.35 1.75 6.17
CA LYS A 107 15.68 3.03 6.78
C LYS A 107 16.74 2.78 7.83
N ILE A 108 17.80 3.56 7.81
CA ILE A 108 18.91 3.39 8.75
C ILE A 108 18.53 4.12 10.05
N PRO A 109 18.36 3.41 11.18
CA PRO A 109 17.95 4.05 12.43
C PRO A 109 19.12 4.79 13.09
N THR A 110 20.35 4.26 13.00
CA THR A 110 21.51 4.72 13.78
C THR A 110 22.64 5.27 12.91
N GLY A 111 23.48 6.14 13.47
CA GLY A 111 24.57 6.81 12.78
C GLY A 111 25.91 6.07 12.77
N SER A 112 25.97 4.77 13.11
CA SER A 112 27.24 4.04 13.24
C SER A 112 28.01 3.87 11.92
N MET A 113 27.31 3.97 10.78
CA MET A 113 27.89 3.86 9.44
C MET A 113 28.29 5.22 8.84
N GLN A 114 28.30 6.30 9.63
CA GLN A 114 28.75 7.62 9.18
C GLN A 114 30.27 7.63 8.91
N PRO A 115 30.77 8.40 7.93
CA PRO A 115 30.03 9.33 7.05
C PRO A 115 29.40 8.66 5.81
N THR A 116 29.54 7.34 5.66
CA THR A 116 29.09 6.62 4.44
C THR A 116 27.57 6.57 4.33
N LEU A 117 26.87 6.33 5.43
CA LEU A 117 25.41 6.30 5.47
C LEU A 117 24.90 7.00 6.74
N ASN A 118 23.99 7.95 6.54
CA ASN A 118 23.45 8.75 7.64
C ASN A 118 22.20 8.09 8.20
N GLY A 119 22.25 7.73 9.49
CA GLY A 119 21.06 7.41 10.26
C GLY A 119 20.21 8.64 10.57
N ILE A 120 19.28 8.47 11.48
CA ILE A 120 18.47 9.58 11.99
C ILE A 120 19.39 10.57 12.73
N THR A 121 19.43 11.82 12.27
CA THR A 121 20.18 12.89 12.94
C THR A 121 19.23 13.88 13.60
N VAL A 122 19.71 14.52 14.66
CA VAL A 122 18.95 15.50 15.41
C VAL A 122 19.77 16.76 15.57
N THR A 123 19.14 17.92 15.40
CA THR A 123 19.75 19.21 15.71
C THR A 123 18.94 19.91 16.80
N PRO A 124 19.62 20.60 17.74
CA PRO A 124 18.95 21.30 18.82
C PRO A 124 18.15 22.47 18.24
N GLN A 125 16.89 22.56 18.60
CA GLN A 125 16.02 23.68 18.24
C GLN A 125 15.13 23.99 19.44
N ALA A 126 15.30 25.16 20.04
CA ALA A 126 14.63 25.54 21.29
C ALA A 126 13.11 25.72 21.14
N GLY A 127 12.64 26.14 19.95
CA GLY A 127 11.22 26.42 19.71
C GLY A 127 10.79 26.25 18.26
N ARG A 128 9.47 26.18 18.04
CA ARG A 128 8.86 26.08 16.70
C ARG A 128 9.10 27.34 15.87
N THR A 129 9.63 27.16 14.67
CA THR A 129 9.70 28.23 13.66
C THR A 129 8.40 28.26 12.84
N TRP A 130 8.11 29.36 12.12
CA TRP A 130 6.96 29.45 11.21
C TRP A 130 6.94 28.33 10.15
N LYS A 131 8.12 27.89 9.69
CA LYS A 131 8.30 26.76 8.74
C LYS A 131 7.92 25.39 9.33
N ASP A 132 7.79 25.28 10.66
CA ASP A 132 7.47 24.02 11.35
C ASP A 132 5.96 23.86 11.60
N ARG A 133 5.14 24.82 11.16
CA ARG A 133 3.68 24.79 11.30
C ARG A 133 3.03 24.18 10.05
N PRO A 134 1.90 23.46 10.18
CA PRO A 134 1.15 23.00 9.02
C PRO A 134 0.63 24.21 8.22
N PRO A 135 0.64 24.17 6.88
CA PRO A 135 1.04 23.05 6.01
C PRO A 135 2.54 23.00 5.63
N LEU A 136 3.32 24.03 5.98
CA LEU A 136 4.73 24.16 5.60
C LEU A 136 5.61 23.04 6.17
N ASN A 137 5.24 22.46 7.30
CA ASN A 137 5.94 21.31 7.88
C ASN A 137 5.92 20.08 6.97
N LEU A 138 4.88 19.89 6.15
CA LEU A 138 4.80 18.79 5.19
C LEU A 138 5.78 19.00 4.05
N VAL A 139 6.05 20.25 3.67
CA VAL A 139 7.05 20.60 2.66
C VAL A 139 8.44 20.26 3.16
N ASN A 140 8.78 20.64 4.40
CA ASN A 140 10.08 20.28 4.99
C ASN A 140 10.23 18.76 5.16
N LEU A 141 9.14 18.07 5.52
CA LEU A 141 9.13 16.62 5.62
C LEU A 141 9.33 15.94 4.25
N ALA A 142 8.66 16.42 3.21
CA ALA A 142 8.71 15.83 1.88
C ALA A 142 10.05 16.11 1.17
N LEU A 143 10.58 17.32 1.28
CA LEU A 143 11.81 17.72 0.58
C LEU A 143 13.08 17.35 1.33
N PHE A 144 13.10 17.53 2.66
CA PHE A 144 14.31 17.36 3.47
C PHE A 144 14.24 16.17 4.42
N GLY A 145 13.06 15.54 4.58
CA GLY A 145 12.88 14.49 5.59
C GLY A 145 13.00 15.01 7.02
N GLU A 146 12.82 16.32 7.22
CA GLU A 146 13.02 17.01 8.49
C GLU A 146 11.68 17.34 9.15
N ARG A 147 11.60 17.10 10.46
CA ARG A 147 10.45 17.48 11.27
C ARG A 147 10.89 17.96 12.65
N TYR A 148 10.32 19.06 13.09
CA TYR A 148 10.48 19.52 14.46
C TYR A 148 9.63 18.69 15.43
N VAL A 149 10.25 18.21 16.50
CA VAL A 149 9.65 17.33 17.51
C VAL A 149 9.89 17.91 18.90
N GLU A 150 8.81 17.99 19.67
CA GLU A 150 8.83 18.33 21.11
C GLU A 150 8.42 17.07 21.88
N VAL A 151 9.21 16.70 22.87
CA VAL A 151 8.88 15.65 23.83
C VAL A 151 8.30 16.33 25.06
N LYS A 152 6.98 16.19 25.27
CA LYS A 152 6.27 16.81 26.41
C LYS A 152 6.07 15.82 27.55
N ALA A 153 6.14 16.31 28.77
CA ALA A 153 5.82 15.57 29.98
C ALA A 153 4.37 15.10 29.96
N LYS A 154 4.15 13.81 30.15
CA LYS A 154 2.82 13.18 30.13
C LYS A 154 2.19 13.14 31.51
N ALA A 155 3.02 13.17 32.53
CA ALA A 155 2.65 13.17 33.93
C ALA A 155 3.42 14.28 34.65
N THR A 156 2.92 14.67 35.82
CA THR A 156 3.60 15.57 36.74
C THR A 156 4.47 14.74 37.67
N GLY A 157 5.73 15.13 37.86
CA GLY A 157 6.64 14.43 38.76
C GLY A 157 8.10 14.81 38.55
N ARG A 158 9.00 14.07 39.19
CA ARG A 158 10.45 14.23 39.00
C ARG A 158 10.89 13.58 37.70
N LEU A 159 11.78 14.26 36.99
CA LEU A 159 12.43 13.75 35.79
C LEU A 159 13.58 12.82 36.19
N GLU A 160 13.40 11.51 35.97
CA GLU A 160 14.43 10.51 36.26
C GLU A 160 14.96 9.90 34.98
N PHE A 161 16.26 9.65 34.91
CA PHE A 161 16.84 8.91 33.78
C PHE A 161 16.51 7.41 33.92
N ALA A 162 15.88 6.83 32.90
CA ALA A 162 15.40 5.46 32.92
C ALA A 162 16.14 4.53 31.96
N GLY A 163 17.30 4.96 31.46
CA GLY A 163 18.18 4.15 30.61
C GLY A 163 17.91 4.36 29.12
N THR A 164 18.11 3.29 28.35
CA THR A 164 17.90 3.26 26.90
C THR A 164 16.70 2.40 26.55
N HIS A 165 15.82 2.93 25.69
CA HIS A 165 14.66 2.25 25.14
C HIS A 165 14.67 2.43 23.62
N GLU A 166 14.66 1.34 22.84
CA GLU A 166 14.70 1.37 21.36
C GLU A 166 15.83 2.26 20.79
N ASP A 167 17.05 2.07 21.27
CA ASP A 167 18.25 2.83 20.90
C ASP A 167 18.18 4.35 21.18
N GLN A 168 17.19 4.79 21.95
CA GLN A 168 17.03 6.18 22.40
C GLN A 168 17.16 6.26 23.92
N TYR A 169 17.57 7.42 24.43
CA TYR A 169 17.62 7.64 25.86
C TYR A 169 16.23 7.98 26.37
N ALA A 170 15.81 7.35 27.46
CA ALA A 170 14.47 7.55 28.01
C ALA A 170 14.53 8.21 29.38
N TYR A 171 13.69 9.22 29.55
CA TYR A 171 13.34 9.74 30.87
C TYR A 171 12.07 9.08 31.36
N ARG A 172 11.94 8.99 32.68
CA ARG A 172 10.74 8.51 33.37
C ARG A 172 10.18 9.62 34.22
N ILE A 173 8.87 9.80 34.14
CA ILE A 173 8.10 10.67 35.04
C ILE A 173 6.97 9.83 35.61
N GLY A 174 7.11 9.42 36.87
CA GLY A 174 6.19 8.48 37.51
C GLY A 174 6.22 7.11 36.83
N ARG A 175 5.13 6.74 36.15
CA ARG A 175 4.99 5.48 35.40
C ARG A 175 5.18 5.63 33.88
N GLU A 176 5.27 6.86 33.39
CA GLU A 176 5.38 7.13 31.95
C GLU A 176 6.84 7.27 31.52
N MET A 177 7.15 6.75 30.34
CA MET A 177 8.46 6.83 29.70
C MET A 177 8.43 7.80 28.52
N HIS A 178 9.51 8.57 28.40
CA HIS A 178 9.68 9.67 27.46
C HIS A 178 10.99 9.47 26.71
N ALA A 179 10.91 8.92 25.51
CA ALA A 179 12.07 8.74 24.65
C ALA A 179 12.55 10.09 24.10
N VAL A 180 13.84 10.37 24.27
CA VAL A 180 14.55 11.55 23.80
C VAL A 180 15.76 11.12 22.99
N ARG A 181 15.98 11.82 21.88
CA ARG A 181 17.10 11.53 20.98
C ARG A 181 18.32 12.37 21.36
N LEU A 182 19.25 11.73 22.06
CA LEU A 182 20.54 12.31 22.46
C LEU A 182 21.67 11.44 21.89
N THR A 183 22.81 12.05 21.60
CA THR A 183 23.99 11.31 21.11
C THR A 183 24.61 10.43 22.19
N MET A 184 24.52 10.85 23.45
CA MET A 184 25.07 10.17 24.62
C MET A 184 24.17 10.38 25.83
N ARG A 185 24.47 9.68 26.92
CA ARG A 185 23.78 9.82 28.20
C ARG A 185 23.80 11.31 28.64
N PRO A 186 22.69 11.86 29.17
CA PRO A 186 22.56 13.26 29.58
C PRO A 186 23.68 13.81 30.49
N ASP A 187 24.28 12.94 31.29
CA ASP A 187 25.31 13.30 32.27
C ASP A 187 26.74 13.10 31.74
N SER A 188 26.89 12.66 30.48
CA SER A 188 28.20 12.38 29.90
C SER A 188 28.92 13.67 29.48
N PRO A 189 30.19 13.87 29.84
CA PRO A 189 30.99 15.00 29.37
C PRO A 189 31.26 14.96 27.86
N PHE A 190 30.94 13.86 27.18
CA PHE A 190 31.12 13.67 25.74
C PHE A 190 29.85 13.90 24.91
N ILE A 191 28.79 14.46 25.51
CA ILE A 191 27.60 14.85 24.76
C ILE A 191 27.97 15.87 23.70
N ASN A 192 27.49 15.65 22.48
CA ASN A 192 27.59 16.62 21.42
C ASN A 192 26.28 17.43 21.34
N PRO A 193 26.22 18.64 21.93
CA PRO A 193 24.99 19.43 21.99
C PRO A 193 24.43 19.74 20.59
N ALA A 194 25.29 19.88 19.59
CA ALA A 194 24.90 20.17 18.20
C ALA A 194 24.14 19.01 17.51
N HIS A 195 24.29 17.78 18.00
CA HIS A 195 23.67 16.58 17.43
C HIS A 195 22.61 15.96 18.37
N SER A 196 22.21 16.68 19.40
CA SER A 196 21.26 16.22 20.42
C SER A 196 20.04 17.13 20.49
N MET A 197 18.91 16.61 20.97
CA MET A 197 17.78 17.48 21.32
C MET A 197 18.19 18.48 22.40
N HIS A 198 17.65 19.69 22.32
CA HIS A 198 17.78 20.68 23.38
C HIS A 198 16.95 20.24 24.59
N LEU A 199 17.60 19.99 25.71
CA LEU A 199 16.94 19.67 26.97
C LEU A 199 16.54 20.97 27.68
N HIS A 200 15.28 21.09 28.08
CA HIS A 200 14.76 22.25 28.82
C HIS A 200 14.82 22.04 30.35
N HIS A 201 14.94 20.78 30.78
CA HIS A 201 14.97 20.38 32.18
C HIS A 201 16.13 19.41 32.45
N GLN A 202 16.70 19.50 33.65
CA GLN A 202 17.77 18.62 34.12
C GLN A 202 17.20 17.41 34.88
N ILE A 203 18.02 16.37 35.04
CA ILE A 203 17.65 15.20 35.84
C ILE A 203 17.42 15.65 37.29
N GLY A 204 16.30 15.23 37.87
CA GLY A 204 15.89 15.61 39.22
C GLY A 204 14.93 16.81 39.27
N ASP A 205 14.78 17.56 38.19
CA ASP A 205 13.83 18.67 38.13
C ASP A 205 12.39 18.18 38.27
N TRP A 206 11.56 19.01 38.90
CA TRP A 206 10.13 18.79 38.98
C TRP A 206 9.45 19.38 37.74
N VAL A 207 8.82 18.53 36.94
CA VAL A 207 8.10 18.93 35.72
C VAL A 207 6.60 18.71 35.87
N LYS A 208 5.80 19.63 35.32
CA LYS A 208 4.36 19.50 35.24
C LYS A 208 3.96 18.80 33.95
N GLN A 209 2.81 18.13 33.98
CA GLN A 209 2.21 17.59 32.78
C GLN A 209 2.04 18.70 31.73
N GLY A 210 2.56 18.46 30.52
CA GLY A 210 2.55 19.41 29.40
C GLY A 210 3.86 20.17 29.19
N ASP A 211 4.75 20.20 30.18
CA ASP A 211 6.06 20.86 30.06
C ASP A 211 6.92 20.20 28.99
N VAL A 212 7.68 20.98 28.23
CA VAL A 212 8.56 20.46 27.18
C VAL A 212 9.84 19.97 27.84
N ILE A 213 10.11 18.66 27.77
CA ILE A 213 11.33 18.05 28.32
C ILE A 213 12.50 18.28 27.36
N ALA A 214 12.26 18.01 26.08
CA ALA A 214 13.27 18.10 25.04
C ALA A 214 12.65 18.59 23.73
N SER A 215 13.40 19.40 22.99
CA SER A 215 12.97 19.85 21.66
C SER A 215 14.11 19.82 20.65
N GLY A 216 13.80 19.46 19.43
CA GLY A 216 14.81 19.43 18.37
C GLY A 216 14.21 19.16 17.01
N ARG A 217 15.03 19.36 15.99
CA ARG A 217 14.69 19.02 14.62
C ARG A 217 15.27 17.66 14.29
N VAL A 218 14.40 16.76 13.88
CA VAL A 218 14.74 15.37 13.56
C VAL A 218 14.76 15.21 12.06
N ARG A 219 15.88 14.75 11.51
CA ARG A 219 16.01 14.34 10.11
C ARG A 219 15.95 12.82 10.03
N GLN A 220 15.14 12.29 9.11
CA GLN A 220 14.89 10.84 9.03
C GLN A 220 16.08 9.99 8.57
N GLY A 221 17.17 10.59 8.09
CA GLY A 221 18.33 9.88 7.58
C GLY A 221 18.11 9.28 6.18
N ASP A 222 19.07 8.44 5.78
CA ASP A 222 19.11 7.83 4.46
C ASP A 222 18.16 6.64 4.37
N HIS A 223 17.50 6.53 3.21
CA HIS A 223 16.64 5.42 2.85
C HIS A 223 17.34 4.61 1.77
N LEU A 224 17.45 3.31 1.99
CA LEU A 224 18.16 2.38 1.14
C LEU A 224 17.17 1.52 0.37
N PHE A 225 17.39 1.39 -0.93
CA PHE A 225 16.73 0.35 -1.73
C PHE A 225 17.73 -0.75 -2.04
N VAL A 226 17.56 -1.89 -1.39
CA VAL A 226 18.42 -3.05 -1.63
C VAL A 226 17.92 -3.76 -2.88
N ASN A 227 18.74 -3.76 -3.94
CA ASN A 227 18.50 -4.53 -5.15
C ASN A 227 18.89 -5.99 -4.91
N LYS A 228 17.90 -6.82 -4.59
CA LYS A 228 18.11 -8.23 -4.32
C LYS A 228 18.42 -9.03 -5.59
N VAL A 229 17.85 -8.63 -6.72
CA VAL A 229 18.06 -9.33 -8.01
C VAL A 229 19.54 -9.38 -8.37
N ARG A 230 20.25 -8.26 -8.21
CA ARG A 230 21.69 -8.17 -8.52
C ARG A 230 22.52 -9.23 -7.79
N TYR A 231 22.18 -9.53 -6.54
CA TYR A 231 22.94 -10.46 -5.72
C TYR A 231 22.67 -11.95 -6.04
N HIS A 232 21.61 -12.24 -6.81
CA HIS A 232 21.40 -13.60 -7.32
C HIS A 232 22.36 -13.93 -8.48
N PHE A 233 22.87 -12.91 -9.20
CA PHE A 233 23.67 -13.11 -10.41
C PHE A 233 25.12 -12.64 -10.27
N THR A 234 25.43 -11.80 -9.28
CA THR A 234 26.77 -11.23 -9.09
C THR A 234 27.17 -11.30 -7.62
N ARG A 235 28.45 -11.61 -7.36
CA ARG A 235 29.00 -11.58 -6.00
C ARG A 235 29.01 -10.13 -5.48
N PRO A 236 28.73 -9.91 -4.19
CA PRO A 236 28.80 -8.58 -3.60
C PRO A 236 30.23 -8.03 -3.67
N GLN A 237 30.35 -6.74 -3.97
CA GLN A 237 31.62 -6.01 -4.00
C GLN A 237 31.64 -5.02 -2.85
N ARG A 238 32.84 -4.57 -2.45
CA ARG A 238 33.01 -3.57 -1.40
C ARG A 238 32.26 -2.28 -1.78
N GLY A 239 31.44 -1.77 -0.86
CA GLY A 239 30.58 -0.60 -1.09
C GLY A 239 29.16 -0.93 -1.57
N HIS A 240 28.85 -2.20 -1.88
CA HIS A 240 27.48 -2.62 -2.10
C HIS A 240 26.73 -2.76 -0.78
N ILE A 241 25.48 -2.30 -0.78
CA ILE A 241 24.57 -2.39 0.36
C ILE A 241 23.82 -3.71 0.27
N VAL A 242 24.18 -4.65 1.14
CA VAL A 242 23.57 -5.98 1.27
C VAL A 242 22.98 -6.07 2.67
N VAL A 243 21.76 -6.62 2.77
CA VAL A 243 21.06 -6.84 4.05
C VAL A 243 20.54 -8.26 4.08
#